data_AF-A0AA38FCP8-F1
#
_entry.id   AF-A0AA38FCP8-F1
#
_cell.length_a   1.000
_cell.length_b   1.000
_cell.length_c   1.000
_cell.angle_alpha   90.00
_cell.angle_beta   90.00
_cell.angle_gamma   90.00
#
_symmetry.space_group_name_H-M   'P 1'
#
loop_
_entity.id
_entity.type
_entity.pdbx_description
1 polymer ?
#
loop_
_entity_poly.entity_id
_entity_poly.type
_entity_poly.pdbx_seq_one_letter_code
_entity_poly.pdbx_strand_id
1 'polypeptide(L)'
;GEACKALPFILVINLQVPAKPNYSMVFYFGANRPIRKGSLLDKFANGDDMFRDERFKLIPSIAEGYWMVKRAVGTKACILGRAVSCSYLRQDNFLEIDVDIGSSSVARGIIGLVLGYVTSIVVDLAILIE
;
A
#
# COMPACT_ATOMS: atom_id res chain seq x y z
N GLY A 1 1.09 11.17 -18.46
CA GLY A 1 2.16 12.12 -18.84
C GLY A 1 3.33 11.34 -19.41
N GLU A 2 3.97 11.86 -20.45
CA GLU A 2 4.99 11.16 -21.25
C GLU A 2 6.21 10.61 -20.47
N ALA A 3 6.43 11.07 -19.23
CA ALA A 3 7.48 10.56 -18.34
C ALA A 3 7.34 9.06 -17.98
N CYS A 4 6.13 8.49 -17.96
CA CYS A 4 5.93 7.05 -17.65
C CYS A 4 6.41 6.10 -18.76
N LYS A 5 6.65 6.58 -19.99
CA LYS A 5 7.20 5.76 -21.07
C LYS A 5 8.72 5.58 -21.00
N ALA A 6 9.42 6.34 -20.16
CA ALA A 6 10.88 6.27 -20.05
C ALA A 6 11.37 5.27 -18.99
N LEU A 7 10.53 4.91 -18.03
CA LEU A 7 10.94 4.06 -16.91
C LEU A 7 10.80 2.57 -17.26
N PRO A 8 11.86 1.77 -17.09
CA PRO A 8 11.81 0.33 -17.33
C PRO A 8 10.75 -0.44 -16.54
N PHE A 9 10.40 0.04 -15.34
CA PHE A 9 9.29 -0.52 -14.57
C PHE A 9 8.70 0.53 -13.61
N ILE A 10 7.39 0.46 -13.39
CA ILE A 10 6.66 1.31 -12.45
C ILE A 10 5.77 0.42 -11.57
N LEU A 11 5.90 0.58 -10.26
CA LEU A 11 4.96 0.04 -9.28
C LEU A 11 4.10 1.18 -8.74
N VAL A 12 2.79 1.05 -8.82
CA VAL A 12 1.84 2.00 -8.22
C VAL A 12 1.06 1.32 -7.12
N ILE A 13 0.91 2.01 -6.00
CA ILE A 13 0.14 1.53 -4.86
C ILE A 13 -0.88 2.62 -4.52
N ASN A 14 -2.15 2.29 -4.63
CA ASN A 14 -3.27 3.17 -4.30
C ASN A 14 -3.94 2.66 -3.02
N LEU A 15 -3.68 3.33 -1.90
CA LEU A 15 -4.38 3.07 -0.64
C LEU A 15 -5.70 3.83 -0.64
N GLN A 16 -6.81 3.11 -0.80
CA GLN A 16 -8.16 3.67 -0.83
C GLN A 16 -8.70 3.72 0.59
N VAL A 17 -8.83 4.94 1.14
CA VAL A 17 -9.24 5.18 2.52
C VAL A 17 -10.71 5.60 2.56
N PRO A 18 -11.59 4.78 3.16
CA PRO A 18 -13.00 5.10 3.28
C PRO A 18 -13.20 6.30 4.21
N ALA A 19 -13.81 7.36 3.69
CA ALA A 19 -14.06 8.60 4.42
C ALA A 19 -15.22 9.38 3.76
N LYS A 20 -15.56 10.56 4.30
CA LYS A 20 -16.56 11.46 3.71
C LYS A 20 -15.91 12.82 3.45
N PRO A 21 -15.46 13.13 2.22
CA PRO A 21 -15.36 12.24 1.04
C PRO A 21 -14.26 11.17 1.20
N ASN A 22 -14.25 10.16 0.33
CA ASN A 22 -13.18 9.16 0.29
C ASN A 22 -11.82 9.81 -0.03
N TYR A 23 -10.74 9.26 0.52
CA TYR A 23 -9.37 9.68 0.23
C TYR A 23 -8.58 8.56 -0.44
N SER A 24 -7.61 8.93 -1.27
CA SER A 24 -6.62 8.00 -1.83
C SER A 24 -5.22 8.51 -1.57
N MET A 25 -4.33 7.62 -1.11
CA MET A 25 -2.89 7.86 -1.09
C MET A 25 -2.25 7.02 -2.18
N VAL A 26 -1.77 7.66 -3.25
CA VAL A 26 -1.20 6.99 -4.41
C VAL A 26 0.32 7.20 -4.44
N PHE A 27 1.06 6.10 -4.37
CA PHE A 27 2.51 6.07 -4.40
C PHE A 27 3.00 5.53 -5.74
N TYR A 28 3.89 6.26 -6.41
CA TYR A 28 4.50 5.87 -7.68
C TYR A 28 5.99 5.55 -7.46
N PHE A 29 6.37 4.29 -7.66
CA PHE A 29 7.76 3.83 -7.56
C PHE A 29 8.30 3.53 -8.96
N GLY A 30 9.11 4.45 -9.48
CA GLY A 30 9.80 4.29 -10.75
C GLY A 30 11.14 3.58 -10.59
N ALA A 31 11.33 2.47 -11.29
CA ALA A 31 12.62 1.81 -11.36
C ALA A 31 13.44 2.36 -12.54
N ASN A 32 14.65 2.83 -12.28
CA ASN A 32 15.59 3.30 -13.31
C ASN A 32 16.27 2.15 -14.09
N ARG A 33 15.96 0.90 -13.75
CA ARG A 33 16.51 -0.30 -14.38
C ARG A 33 15.38 -1.31 -14.58
N PRO A 34 15.45 -2.16 -15.62
CA PRO A 34 14.49 -3.25 -15.78
C PRO A 34 14.48 -4.16 -14.55
N ILE A 35 13.33 -4.77 -14.27
CA ILE A 35 13.27 -5.80 -13.23
C ILE A 35 14.23 -6.94 -13.63
N ARG A 36 15.07 -7.36 -12.69
CA ARG A 36 15.92 -8.54 -12.87
C ARG A 36 15.05 -9.79 -12.96
N LYS A 37 15.09 -10.49 -14.10
CA LYS A 37 14.38 -11.76 -14.29
C LYS A 37 14.70 -12.76 -13.17
N GLY A 38 13.67 -13.43 -12.67
CA GLY A 38 13.74 -14.38 -11.55
C GLY A 38 13.89 -13.77 -10.16
N SER A 39 14.02 -12.44 -10.04
CA SER A 39 14.02 -11.75 -8.75
C SER A 39 12.66 -11.86 -8.05
N LEU A 40 12.61 -11.54 -6.76
CA LEU A 40 11.35 -11.50 -6.01
C LEU A 40 10.36 -10.52 -6.65
N LEU A 41 10.81 -9.34 -7.06
CA LEU A 41 9.97 -8.34 -7.72
C LEU A 41 9.45 -8.84 -9.08
N ASP A 42 10.25 -9.60 -9.84
CA ASP A 42 9.81 -10.21 -11.11
C ASP A 42 8.70 -11.24 -10.88
N LYS A 43 8.90 -12.12 -9.89
CA LYS A 43 7.93 -13.13 -9.49
C LYS A 43 6.66 -12.51 -8.93
N PHE A 44 6.79 -11.44 -8.15
CA PHE A 44 5.65 -10.72 -7.59
C PHE A 44 4.85 -10.00 -8.69
N ALA A 45 5.53 -9.31 -9.61
CA ALA A 45 4.86 -8.58 -10.68
C ALA A 45 4.15 -9.52 -11.66
N ASN A 46 4.79 -10.63 -12.02
CA ASN A 46 4.29 -11.56 -13.04
C ASN A 46 3.61 -12.82 -12.46
N GLY A 47 3.47 -12.93 -11.14
CA GLY A 47 2.84 -14.05 -10.44
C GLY A 47 1.32 -13.98 -10.41
N ASP A 48 0.70 -14.80 -9.56
CA ASP A 48 -0.73 -14.77 -9.27
C ASP A 48 -1.04 -13.94 -8.02
N ASP A 49 -2.32 -13.65 -7.80
CA ASP A 49 -2.78 -12.83 -6.68
C ASP A 49 -2.52 -13.50 -5.33
N MET A 50 -2.61 -14.83 -5.26
CA MET A 50 -2.31 -15.59 -4.05
C MET A 50 -0.85 -15.39 -3.61
N PHE A 51 0.09 -15.44 -4.55
CA PHE A 51 1.50 -15.16 -4.27
C PHE A 51 1.73 -13.72 -3.82
N ARG A 52 1.01 -12.75 -4.42
CA ARG A 52 1.10 -11.33 -4.06
C ARG A 52 0.54 -11.07 -2.67
N ASP A 53 -0.62 -11.63 -2.37
CA ASP A 53 -1.36 -11.43 -1.13
C ASP A 53 -0.61 -11.93 0.10
N GLU A 54 0.25 -12.94 -0.06
CA GLU A 54 1.09 -13.43 1.03
C GLU A 54 2.29 -12.53 1.34
N ARG A 55 2.68 -11.65 0.41
CA ARG A 55 4.00 -10.99 0.41
C ARG A 55 3.94 -9.48 0.48
N PHE A 56 2.80 -8.90 0.10
CA PHE A 56 2.61 -7.46 0.14
C PHE A 56 2.33 -7.00 1.56
N LYS A 57 3.30 -6.29 2.16
CA LYS A 57 3.26 -5.84 3.55
C LYS A 57 3.28 -4.33 3.66
N LEU A 58 2.54 -3.82 4.63
CA LEU A 58 2.59 -2.43 5.08
C LEU A 58 2.95 -2.38 6.56
N ILE A 59 3.93 -1.54 6.90
CA ILE A 59 4.31 -1.24 8.27
C ILE A 59 4.00 0.23 8.51
N PRO A 60 2.88 0.54 9.20
CA PRO A 60 2.59 1.89 9.62
C PRO A 60 3.23 2.19 10.98
N SER A 61 3.58 3.45 11.21
CA SER A 61 3.96 3.97 12.52
C SER A 61 3.50 5.41 12.66
N ILE A 62 2.96 5.78 13.82
CA ILE A 62 2.59 7.17 14.11
C ILE A 62 3.79 7.86 14.77
N ALA A 63 4.55 8.60 13.97
CA ALA A 63 5.71 9.38 14.42
C ALA A 63 5.27 10.46 15.42
N GLU A 64 4.29 11.26 15.03
CA GLU A 64 3.71 12.34 15.84
C GLU A 64 2.20 12.15 15.94
N GLY A 65 1.62 12.43 17.11
CA GLY A 65 0.18 12.31 17.31
C GLY A 65 -0.23 11.78 18.68
N TYR A 66 -1.54 11.79 18.91
CA TYR A 66 -2.16 11.35 20.16
C TYR A 66 -1.88 9.87 20.47
N TRP A 67 -1.52 9.56 21.72
CA TRP A 67 -1.03 8.23 22.11
C TRP A 67 -2.04 7.10 21.86
N MET A 68 -3.36 7.38 21.95
CA MET A 68 -4.39 6.38 21.64
C MET A 68 -4.37 5.99 20.17
N VAL A 69 -4.09 6.94 19.27
CA VAL A 69 -3.95 6.67 17.83
C VAL A 69 -2.70 5.81 17.59
N LYS A 70 -1.57 6.14 18.25
CA LYS A 70 -0.35 5.32 18.18
C LYS A 70 -0.61 3.86 18.57
N ARG A 71 -1.36 3.66 19.65
CA ARG A 71 -1.71 2.32 20.15
C ARG A 71 -2.65 1.56 19.22
N ALA A 72 -3.61 2.24 18.59
CA ALA A 72 -4.57 1.63 17.68
C ALA A 72 -3.94 1.19 16.36
N VAL A 73 -3.02 1.98 15.82
CA VAL A 73 -2.30 1.67 14.57
C VAL A 73 -1.21 0.61 14.83
N GLY A 74 -0.51 0.72 15.96
CA GLY A 74 0.62 -0.14 16.27
C GLY A 74 1.83 0.12 15.35
N THR A 75 2.81 -0.79 15.39
CA THR A 75 4.05 -0.72 14.59
C THR A 75 4.39 -2.03 13.90
N LYS A 76 3.47 -3.00 13.94
CA LYS A 76 3.69 -4.34 13.40
C LYS A 76 3.35 -4.36 11.92
N ALA A 77 4.15 -5.08 11.13
CA ALA A 77 3.84 -5.35 9.74
C ALA A 77 2.48 -6.05 9.59
N CYS A 78 1.66 -5.52 8.68
CA CYS A 78 0.41 -6.11 8.24
C CYS A 78 0.60 -6.67 6.83
N ILE A 79 0.27 -7.94 6.61
CA ILE A 79 0.17 -8.52 5.27
C ILE A 79 -1.15 -8.04 4.66
N LEU A 80 -1.08 -7.08 3.75
CA LEU A 80 -2.26 -6.36 3.27
C LEU A 80 -3.22 -7.27 2.51
N GLY A 81 -2.73 -8.12 1.59
CA GLY A 81 -3.58 -9.01 0.82
C GLY A 81 -4.34 -10.07 1.63
N ARG A 82 -3.97 -10.26 2.91
CA ARG A 82 -4.73 -11.11 3.85
C ARG A 82 -5.67 -10.33 4.76
N ALA A 83 -5.43 -9.04 4.94
CA ALA A 83 -6.15 -8.20 5.89
C ALA A 83 -7.26 -7.37 5.23
N VAL A 84 -7.05 -6.99 3.97
CA VAL A 84 -7.92 -6.15 3.16
C VAL A 84 -7.91 -6.65 1.71
N SER A 85 -8.86 -6.19 0.91
CA SER A 85 -8.98 -6.59 -0.49
C SER A 85 -7.93 -5.83 -1.31
N CYS A 86 -7.11 -6.57 -2.03
CA CYS A 86 -6.14 -6.03 -2.97
C CYS A 86 -6.54 -6.40 -4.40
N SER A 87 -6.51 -5.45 -5.33
CA SER A 87 -6.69 -5.70 -6.76
C SER A 87 -5.42 -5.34 -7.51
N TYR A 88 -5.01 -6.20 -8.44
CA TYR A 88 -3.72 -6.10 -9.11
C TYR A 88 -3.91 -5.88 -10.61
N LEU A 89 -3.35 -4.80 -11.14
CA LEU A 89 -3.36 -4.51 -12.58
C LEU A 89 -1.94 -4.59 -13.13
N ARG A 90 -1.63 -5.71 -13.79
CA ARG A 90 -0.35 -5.88 -14.50
C ARG A 90 -0.50 -5.53 -15.98
N GLN A 91 0.32 -4.61 -16.46
CA GLN A 91 0.46 -4.24 -17.89
C GLN A 91 1.94 -4.35 -18.32
N ASP A 92 2.38 -3.74 -19.43
CA ASP A 92 3.73 -3.92 -19.99
C ASP A 92 4.86 -3.65 -18.97
N ASN A 93 5.13 -2.38 -18.67
CA ASN A 93 6.17 -1.94 -17.73
C ASN A 93 5.59 -1.52 -16.37
N PHE A 94 4.36 -1.91 -16.07
CA PHE A 94 3.60 -1.35 -14.96
C PHE A 94 2.87 -2.42 -14.14
N LEU A 95 2.85 -2.27 -12.81
CA LEU A 95 1.97 -2.99 -11.89
C LEU A 95 1.26 -1.99 -10.96
N GLU A 96 -0.07 -1.99 -10.95
CA GLU A 96 -0.88 -1.31 -9.95
C GLU A 96 -1.32 -2.27 -8.85
N ILE A 97 -1.37 -1.77 -7.62
CA ILE A 97 -2.01 -2.43 -6.49
C ILE A 97 -3.02 -1.45 -5.89
N ASP A 98 -4.29 -1.74 -6.07
CA ASP A 98 -5.39 -1.06 -5.38
C ASP A 98 -5.66 -1.76 -4.06
N VAL A 99 -5.58 -1.02 -2.95
CA VAL A 99 -5.78 -1.54 -1.60
C VAL A 99 -7.03 -0.90 -1.02
N ASP A 100 -8.13 -1.67 -0.96
CA ASP A 100 -9.38 -1.21 -0.36
C ASP A 100 -9.37 -1.41 1.16
N ILE A 101 -9.00 -0.35 1.89
CA ILE A 101 -8.99 -0.38 3.36
C ILE A 101 -10.42 -0.53 3.92
N GLY A 102 -11.45 -0.16 3.14
CA GLY A 102 -12.85 -0.27 3.51
C GLY A 102 -13.37 -1.70 3.58
N SER A 103 -12.73 -2.66 2.91
CA SER A 103 -13.21 -4.04 2.89
C SER A 103 -13.07 -4.77 4.23
N SER A 104 -12.26 -4.23 5.15
CA SER A 104 -12.07 -4.78 6.51
C SER A 104 -12.78 -3.93 7.56
N SER A 105 -13.61 -4.57 8.40
CA SER A 105 -14.23 -3.89 9.54
C SER A 105 -13.20 -3.41 10.56
N VAL A 106 -12.13 -4.18 10.77
CA VAL A 106 -11.02 -3.82 11.67
C VAL A 106 -10.30 -2.59 11.13
N ALA A 107 -9.93 -2.59 9.84
CA ALA A 107 -9.22 -1.47 9.24
C ALA A 107 -10.09 -0.20 9.20
N ARG A 108 -11.39 -0.32 8.90
CA ARG A 108 -12.36 0.79 9.02
C ARG A 108 -12.42 1.38 10.43
N GLY A 109 -12.40 0.55 11.47
CA GLY A 109 -12.38 1.01 12.85
C GLY A 109 -11.14 1.84 13.18
N ILE A 110 -9.97 1.38 12.74
CA ILE A 110 -8.70 2.10 12.91
C ILE A 110 -8.72 3.43 12.15
N ILE A 111 -9.13 3.41 10.88
CA ILE A 111 -9.24 4.64 10.06
C ILE A 111 -10.22 5.63 10.66
N GLY A 112 -11.38 5.19 11.16
CA GLY A 112 -12.35 6.07 11.82
C GLY A 112 -11.75 6.83 13.01
N LEU A 113 -10.91 6.16 13.81
CA LEU A 113 -10.16 6.82 14.88
C LEU A 113 -9.12 7.78 14.32
N VAL A 114 -8.29 7.33 13.36
CA VAL A 114 -7.20 8.12 12.78
C VAL A 114 -7.71 9.41 12.12
N LEU A 115 -8.82 9.34 11.37
CA LEU A 115 -9.42 10.49 10.69
C LEU A 115 -9.82 11.60 11.65
N GLY A 116 -10.22 11.28 12.88
CA GLY A 116 -10.52 12.28 13.92
C GLY A 116 -9.30 13.10 14.36
N TYR A 117 -8.09 12.61 14.11
CA TYR A 117 -6.83 13.27 14.48
C TYR A 117 -5.96 13.63 13.26
N VAL A 118 -6.48 13.48 12.04
CA VAL A 118 -5.69 13.54 10.78
C VAL A 118 -4.88 14.83 10.61
N THR A 119 -5.35 15.95 11.16
CA THR A 119 -4.67 17.25 11.11
C THR A 119 -3.50 17.40 12.10
N SER A 120 -3.31 16.41 12.98
CA SER A 120 -2.36 16.45 14.11
C SER A 120 -1.49 15.20 14.21
N ILE A 121 -1.43 14.40 13.14
CA ILE A 121 -0.61 13.18 13.10
C ILE A 121 0.42 13.26 11.98
N VAL A 122 1.56 12.62 12.22
CA VAL A 122 2.55 12.29 11.20
C VAL A 122 2.65 10.77 11.16
N VAL A 123 2.50 10.20 9.97
CA VAL A 123 2.49 8.76 9.75
C VAL A 123 3.68 8.37 8.89
N ASP A 124 4.52 7.47 9.40
CA ASP A 124 5.54 6.79 8.62
C ASP A 124 4.93 5.51 8.04
N LEU A 125 5.16 5.29 6.74
CA LEU A 125 4.71 4.11 6.02
C LEU A 125 5.90 3.43 5.36
N ALA A 126 6.11 2.15 5.66
CA ALA A 126 7.03 1.31 4.93
C ALA A 126 6.28 0.21 4.17
N ILE A 127 6.58 0.08 2.88
CA ILE A 127 6.00 -0.92 1.98
C ILE A 127 7.06 -1.95 1.68
N LEU A 128 6.70 -3.24 1.83
CA LEU A 128 7.61 -4.35 1.60
C LEU A 128 6.96 -5.42 0.72
N ILE A 129 7.80 -6.07 -0.08
CA ILE A 129 7.50 -7.30 -0.82
C ILE A 129 8.51 -8.35 -0.33
N GLU A 130 8.03 -9.39 0.35
CA GLU A 130 8.86 -10.47 0.94
C GLU A 130 8.26 -11.86 0.71
#